data_AF-A0A8T6M410-F1
#
_entry.id   AF-A0A8T6M410-F1
#
_cell.length_a   1.000
_cell.length_b   1.000
_cell.length_c   1.000
_cell.angle_alpha   90.00
_cell.angle_beta   90.00
_cell.angle_gamma   90.00
#
_symmetry.space_group_name_H-M   'P 1'
#
loop_
_entity.id
_entity.type
_entity.pdbx_description
1 polymer ?
#
loop_
_entity_poly.entity_id
_entity_poly.type
_entity_poly.pdbx_seq_one_letter_code
_entity_poly.pdbx_strand_id
1 'polypeptide(L)'
;MKNRGFTLIEVLIVVAVLAILIIMALLLTPRQLEKARDGQRKSDLQKIKIAFEDYYNDNGCYPSADVLHNCGGVSPSDHELSPYLQNIPCDPKDQSYYLYLPFDNSSGPGT
;
A
#
# COMPACT_ATOMS: atom_id res chain seq x y z
N MET A 1 28.29 -41.10 -35.72
CA MET A 1 27.21 -40.24 -35.19
C MET A 1 27.41 -38.84 -35.77
N LYS A 2 26.43 -38.29 -36.48
CA LYS A 2 26.59 -37.02 -37.20
C LYS A 2 26.12 -35.89 -36.30
N ASN A 3 27.07 -35.22 -35.64
CA ASN A 3 26.81 -34.08 -34.78
C ASN A 3 26.32 -32.92 -35.65
N ARG A 4 25.02 -32.59 -35.54
CA ARG A 4 24.47 -31.38 -36.16
C ARG A 4 24.85 -30.21 -35.25
N GLY A 5 25.84 -29.43 -35.69
CA GLY A 5 26.17 -28.16 -35.05
C GLY A 5 25.11 -27.10 -35.38
N PHE A 6 24.85 -26.20 -34.44
CA PHE A 6 24.00 -25.04 -34.67
C PHE A 6 24.62 -24.12 -35.72
N THR A 7 23.77 -23.53 -36.56
CA THR A 7 24.22 -22.51 -37.51
C THR A 7 24.36 -21.17 -36.80
N LEU A 8 25.35 -20.37 -37.18
CA LEU A 8 25.56 -19.03 -36.60
C LEU A 8 24.33 -18.13 -36.77
N ILE A 9 23.61 -18.28 -37.89
CA ILE A 9 22.40 -17.50 -38.17
C ILE A 9 21.24 -17.86 -37.24
N GLU A 10 21.14 -19.12 -36.84
CA GLU A 10 20.09 -19.62 -35.94
C GLU A 10 20.30 -19.08 -34.52
N VAL A 11 21.56 -19.05 -34.05
CA VAL A 11 21.89 -18.41 -32.77
C VAL A 11 21.65 -16.89 -32.82
N LEU A 12 21.96 -16.23 -33.95
CA LEU A 12 21.77 -14.80 -34.13
C LEU A 12 20.29 -14.38 -34.03
N ILE A 13 19.38 -15.12 -34.66
CA ILE A 13 17.95 -14.81 -34.62
C ILE A 13 17.40 -15.01 -33.20
N VAL A 14 17.85 -16.05 -32.50
CA VAL A 14 17.39 -16.34 -31.14
C VAL A 14 17.77 -15.20 -30.18
N VAL A 15 19.02 -14.74 -30.21
CA VAL A 15 19.44 -13.63 -29.33
C VAL A 15 18.76 -12.31 -29.71
N ALA A 16 18.47 -12.09 -30.99
CA ALA A 16 17.72 -10.91 -31.44
C ALA A 16 16.29 -10.89 -30.89
N VAL A 17 15.58 -12.02 -30.94
CA VAL A 17 14.23 -12.13 -30.38
C VAL A 17 14.26 -12.01 -28.84
N LEU A 18 15.22 -12.65 -28.18
CA LEU A 18 15.39 -12.53 -26.72
C LEU A 18 15.64 -11.08 -26.29
N ALA A 19 16.45 -10.32 -27.02
CA ALA A 19 16.69 -8.91 -26.73
C ALA A 19 15.41 -8.07 -26.80
N ILE A 20 14.57 -8.28 -27.82
CA ILE A 20 13.29 -7.57 -27.98
C ILE A 20 12.32 -7.89 -26.83
N LEU A 21 12.23 -9.16 -26.43
CA LEU A 21 11.37 -9.58 -25.31
C LEU A 21 11.79 -8.93 -23.99
N ILE A 22 13.09 -8.85 -23.71
CA ILE A 22 13.61 -8.22 -22.49
C ILE A 22 13.28 -6.72 -22.46
N ILE A 23 13.43 -6.01 -23.58
CA ILE A 23 13.13 -4.57 -23.67
C ILE A 23 11.65 -4.30 -23.37
N MET A 24 10.73 -5.12 -23.89
CA MET A 24 9.31 -4.96 -23.62
C MET A 24 8.93 -5.29 -22.17
N ALA A 25 9.58 -6.27 -21.55
CA ALA A 25 9.29 -6.68 -20.17
C ALA A 25 9.61 -5.60 -19.12
N LEU A 26 10.56 -4.70 -19.40
CA LEU A 26 11.01 -3.68 -18.45
C LEU A 26 10.16 -2.41 -18.43
N LEU A 27 9.08 -2.33 -19.22
CA LEU A 27 8.21 -1.17 -19.27
C LEU A 27 7.25 -1.11 -18.06
N LEU A 28 7.79 -0.94 -16.86
CA LEU A 28 7.01 -0.49 -15.70
C LEU A 28 6.79 1.02 -15.81
N THR A 29 5.59 1.41 -16.22
CA THR A 29 5.21 2.82 -16.25
C THR A 29 5.03 3.34 -14.82
N PRO A 30 5.70 4.43 -14.40
CA PRO A 30 5.57 5.00 -13.05
C PRO A 30 4.11 5.38 -12.72
N ARG A 31 3.33 5.80 -13.73
CA ARG A 31 1.90 6.11 -13.60
C ARG A 31 1.05 4.94 -13.11
N GLN A 32 1.40 3.71 -13.47
CA GLN A 32 0.66 2.53 -13.01
C GLN A 32 0.99 2.20 -11.56
N LEU A 33 2.23 2.44 -11.13
CA LEU A 33 2.63 2.29 -9.73
C LEU A 33 1.95 3.34 -8.84
N GLU A 34 1.84 4.59 -9.32
CA GLU A 34 1.09 5.65 -8.63
C GLU A 34 -0.39 5.28 -8.47
N LYS A 35 -1.04 4.83 -9.54
CA LYS A 35 -2.44 4.37 -9.49
C LYS A 35 -2.64 3.19 -8.53
N ALA A 36 -1.70 2.24 -8.50
CA ALA A 36 -1.74 1.12 -7.58
C ALA A 36 -1.64 1.58 -6.12
N ARG A 37 -0.71 2.51 -5.82
CA ARG A 37 -0.57 3.12 -4.49
C ARG A 37 -1.81 3.87 -4.06
N ASP A 38 -2.43 4.63 -4.95
CA ASP A 38 -3.67 5.35 -4.65
C ASP A 38 -4.84 4.39 -4.40
N GLY A 39 -4.90 3.27 -5.13
CA GLY A 39 -5.85 2.20 -4.85
C GLY A 39 -5.66 1.60 -3.46
N GLN A 40 -4.41 1.34 -3.08
CA GLN A 40 -4.06 0.82 -1.76
C GLN A 40 -4.46 1.82 -0.65
N ARG A 41 -4.06 3.09 -0.77
CA ARG A 41 -4.44 4.17 0.18
C ARG A 41 -5.94 4.25 0.40
N LYS A 42 -6.73 4.16 -0.66
CA LYS A 42 -8.20 4.18 -0.56
C LYS A 42 -8.73 2.97 0.22
N SER A 43 -8.20 1.78 -0.05
CA SER A 43 -8.58 0.57 0.68
C SER A 43 -8.19 0.66 2.16
N ASP A 44 -7.02 1.20 2.46
CA ASP A 44 -6.52 1.35 3.83
C ASP A 44 -7.36 2.37 4.62
N LEU A 45 -7.72 3.51 4.02
CA LEU A 45 -8.65 4.47 4.62
C LEU A 45 -10.05 3.87 4.85
N GLN A 46 -10.52 2.99 3.96
CA GLN A 46 -11.79 2.29 4.14
C GLN A 46 -11.75 1.35 5.35
N LYS A 47 -10.66 0.61 5.56
CA LYS A 47 -10.50 -0.27 6.73
C LYS A 47 -10.47 0.53 8.02
N ILE A 48 -9.72 1.64 8.04
CA ILE A 48 -9.66 2.55 9.19
C ILE A 48 -11.06 3.10 9.51
N LYS A 49 -11.79 3.55 8.48
CA LYS A 49 -13.16 4.06 8.65
C LYS A 49 -14.07 3.02 9.31
N ILE A 50 -14.10 1.79 8.80
CA ILE A 50 -14.93 0.72 9.36
C ILE A 50 -14.55 0.46 10.81
N ALA A 51 -13.25 0.36 11.11
CA ALA A 51 -12.78 0.15 12.48
C ALA A 51 -13.17 1.30 13.43
N PHE A 52 -13.21 2.54 12.94
CA PHE A 52 -13.65 3.70 13.73
C PHE A 52 -15.16 3.68 13.98
N GLU A 53 -15.94 3.26 12.98
CA GLU A 53 -17.40 3.07 13.13
C GLU A 53 -17.70 1.96 14.15
N ASP A 54 -16.99 0.83 14.08
CA ASP A 54 -17.13 -0.26 15.05
C ASP A 54 -16.70 0.16 16.45
N TYR A 55 -15.58 0.89 16.56
CA TYR A 55 -15.13 1.47 17.83
C TYR A 55 -16.20 2.41 18.43
N TYR A 56 -16.81 3.27 17.61
CA TYR A 56 -17.85 4.19 18.06
C TYR A 56 -19.10 3.45 18.54
N ASN A 57 -19.50 2.37 17.86
CA ASN A 57 -20.66 1.57 18.25
C ASN A 57 -20.49 0.96 19.65
N ASP A 58 -19.27 0.59 20.01
CA ASP A 58 -18.97 -0.08 21.29
C ASP A 58 -18.62 0.92 22.42
N ASN A 59 -17.97 2.05 22.10
CA ASN A 59 -17.48 3.01 23.11
C ASN A 59 -18.30 4.30 23.20
N GLY A 60 -19.16 4.59 22.21
CA GLY A 60 -19.96 5.81 22.14
C GLY A 60 -19.18 7.09 21.80
N CYS A 61 -17.89 6.97 21.49
CA CYS A 61 -17.00 8.06 21.08
C CYS A 61 -16.03 7.56 20.00
N TYR A 62 -15.42 8.48 19.25
CA TYR A 62 -14.35 8.14 18.32
C TYR A 62 -13.00 8.02 19.05
N PRO A 63 -12.04 7.24 18.51
CA PRO A 63 -10.71 7.05 19.11
C PRO A 63 -9.93 8.35 19.31
N SER A 64 -8.83 8.28 20.06
CA SER A 64 -7.90 9.40 20.23
C SER A 64 -7.17 9.80 18.92
N ALA A 65 -6.71 11.06 18.83
CA ALA A 65 -6.03 11.59 17.64
C ALA A 65 -4.77 10.79 17.24
N ASP A 66 -4.05 10.28 18.23
CA ASP A 66 -2.76 9.58 18.05
C ASP A 66 -2.90 8.08 17.72
N VAL A 67 -4.13 7.57 17.59
CA VAL A 67 -4.39 6.13 17.45
C VAL A 67 -3.73 5.49 16.22
N LEU A 68 -3.43 6.27 15.18
CA LEU A 68 -2.85 5.79 13.91
C LEU A 68 -1.33 5.93 13.81
N HIS A 69 -0.64 6.52 14.81
CA HIS A 69 0.79 6.80 14.77
C HIS A 69 1.63 5.53 14.51
N ASN A 70 1.29 4.40 15.15
CA ASN A 70 2.08 3.18 15.09
C ASN A 70 1.69 2.28 13.89
N CYS A 71 1.81 2.82 12.68
CA CYS A 71 1.56 2.04 11.46
C CYS A 71 2.58 0.91 11.30
N GLY A 72 2.16 -0.24 10.76
CA GLY A 72 3.02 -1.41 10.55
C GLY A 72 3.37 -2.18 11.83
N GLY A 73 2.76 -1.85 12.96
CA GLY A 73 2.95 -2.51 14.26
C GLY A 73 2.78 -4.04 14.20
N VAL A 74 3.61 -4.75 14.97
CA VAL A 74 3.78 -6.22 14.93
C VAL A 74 2.92 -6.93 16.00
N SER A 75 2.17 -6.19 16.81
CA SER A 75 1.37 -6.77 17.90
C SER A 75 -0.02 -6.15 17.93
N PRO A 76 -1.10 -6.97 17.84
CA PRO A 76 -2.47 -6.49 17.95
C PRO A 76 -2.74 -5.78 19.27
N SER A 77 -1.95 -6.00 20.33
CA SER A 77 -2.20 -5.51 21.69
C SER A 77 -1.85 -4.05 21.97
N ASP A 78 -1.16 -3.37 21.05
CA ASP A 78 -0.43 -2.14 21.40
C ASP A 78 -1.18 -0.85 21.01
N HIS A 79 -2.40 -0.97 20.48
CA HIS A 79 -3.20 0.16 20.00
C HIS A 79 -4.69 0.03 20.33
N GLU A 80 -5.34 1.18 20.53
CA GLU A 80 -6.74 1.32 20.95
C GLU A 80 -7.75 0.62 20.02
N LEU A 81 -7.39 0.44 18.73
CA LEU A 81 -8.22 -0.25 17.73
C LEU A 81 -8.01 -1.77 17.69
N SER A 82 -7.23 -2.36 18.60
CA SER A 82 -6.86 -3.78 18.64
C SER A 82 -7.96 -4.78 18.23
N PRO A 83 -9.21 -4.70 18.72
CA PRO A 83 -10.24 -5.65 18.31
C PRO A 83 -10.86 -5.32 16.94
N TYR A 84 -10.82 -4.06 16.50
CA TYR A 84 -11.49 -3.58 15.28
C TYR A 84 -10.55 -3.53 14.06
N LEU A 85 -9.24 -3.39 14.30
CA LEU A 85 -8.21 -3.29 13.28
C LEU A 85 -6.94 -4.00 13.74
N GLN A 86 -6.62 -5.12 13.09
CA GLN A 86 -5.47 -5.96 13.49
C GLN A 86 -4.13 -5.25 13.35
N ASN A 87 -3.91 -4.53 12.23
CA ASN A 87 -2.70 -3.78 11.96
C ASN A 87 -3.06 -2.43 11.35
N ILE A 88 -2.43 -1.37 11.83
CA ILE A 88 -2.60 -0.03 11.27
C ILE A 88 -1.82 0.03 9.94
N PRO A 89 -2.48 0.29 8.79
CA PRO A 89 -1.80 0.39 7.52
C PRO A 89 -0.93 1.64 7.44
N CYS A 90 0.25 1.53 6.83
CA CYS A 90 1.13 2.66 6.49
C CYS A 90 0.92 3.11 5.04
N ASP A 91 1.27 4.36 4.73
CA ASP A 91 1.31 4.81 3.35
C ASP A 91 2.31 3.98 2.52
N PRO A 92 1.91 3.48 1.33
CA PRO A 92 2.75 2.60 0.52
C PRO A 92 3.93 3.32 -0.16
N LYS A 93 4.09 4.63 0.05
CA LYS A 93 5.20 5.43 -0.50
C LYS A 93 6.36 5.56 0.46
N ASP A 94 6.09 6.04 1.66
CA ASP A 94 7.08 6.48 2.64
C ASP A 94 6.96 5.74 3.97
N GLN A 95 6.00 4.82 4.09
CA GLN A 95 5.67 4.13 5.33
C GLN A 95 5.26 5.09 6.46
N SER A 96 4.77 6.28 6.10
CA SER A 96 4.24 7.24 7.06
C SER A 96 2.86 6.79 7.56
N TYR A 97 2.50 7.23 8.78
CA TYR A 97 1.17 7.03 9.32
C TYR A 97 0.14 8.01 8.73
N TYR A 98 -1.14 7.65 8.78
CA TYR A 98 -2.23 8.54 8.38
C TYR A 98 -2.56 9.52 9.51
N LEU A 99 -2.65 10.82 9.18
CA LEU A 99 -3.05 11.85 10.14
C LEU A 99 -4.55 11.78 10.42
N TYR A 100 -4.91 11.66 11.69
CA TYR A 100 -6.28 11.74 12.16
C TYR A 100 -6.45 12.97 13.07
N LEU A 101 -7.43 13.81 12.74
CA LEU A 101 -7.77 15.01 13.51
C LEU A 101 -9.24 14.86 13.95
N PRO A 102 -9.50 14.47 15.21
CA PRO A 102 -10.86 14.51 15.73
C PRO A 102 -11.34 15.96 15.73
N PHE A 103 -12.64 16.17 15.49
CA PHE A 103 -13.21 17.50 15.58
C PHE A 103 -13.23 17.93 17.05
N ASP A 104 -12.29 18.77 17.45
CA ASP A 104 -12.36 19.49 18.71
C ASP A 104 -13.14 20.79 18.49
N ASN A 105 -14.17 20.99 19.29
CA ASN A 105 -14.92 22.25 19.33
C ASN A 105 -14.07 23.45 19.83
N SER A 106 -12.79 23.22 20.18
CA SER A 106 -11.79 24.23 20.51
C SER A 106 -11.00 24.79 19.33
N SER A 107 -11.10 24.22 18.11
CA SER A 107 -10.37 24.68 16.93
C SER A 107 -11.26 25.24 15.81
N GLY A 108 -12.44 25.76 16.15
CA GLY A 108 -13.21 26.54 15.18
C GLY A 108 -12.47 27.84 14.81
N PRO A 109 -12.67 28.42 13.62
CA PRO A 109 -12.20 29.78 13.33
C PRO A 109 -13.07 30.77 14.14
N GLY A 110 -12.79 30.86 15.43
CA GLY A 110 -13.30 31.86 16.35
C GLY A 110 -12.17 32.83 16.66
N THR A 111 -12.33 34.07 16.17
CA THR A 111 -11.42 35.23 16.14
C THR A 111 -10.43 35.30 15.00
#